data_AF-A0A0C2YUF4-F1
#
_entry.id   AF-A0A0C2YUF4-F1
#
_cell.length_a   1.000
_cell.length_b   1.000
_cell.length_c   1.000
_cell.angle_alpha   90.00
_cell.angle_beta   90.00
_cell.angle_gamma   90.00
#
_symmetry.space_group_name_H-M   'P 1'
#
loop_
_entity.id
_entity.type
_entity.pdbx_description
1 polymer ?
#
loop_
_entity_poly.entity_id
_entity_poly.type
_entity_poly.pdbx_seq_one_letter_code
_entity_poly.pdbx_strand_id
1 'polypeptide(L)' 'MAFIWDDVAALLSHLDAEAEDRGVDSDLVEAEARRLMVLYPGMAGILTPIAERHSRQAA' A
#
# COMPACT_ATOMS: atom_id res chain seq x y z
N MET A 1 14.23 4.71 -14.75
CA MET A 1 12.86 4.83 -14.23
C MET A 1 12.86 5.96 -13.22
N ALA A 2 12.01 6.97 -13.38
CA ALA A 2 11.94 8.06 -12.41
C ALA A 2 11.08 7.61 -11.23
N PHE A 3 11.52 7.90 -10.02
CA PHE A 3 10.73 7.69 -8.81
C PHE A 3 9.55 8.67 -8.83
N ILE A 4 8.34 8.13 -8.72
CA ILE A 4 7.10 8.92 -8.71
C ILE A 4 6.66 9.04 -7.25
N TRP A 5 6.79 10.25 -6.72
CA TRP A 5 6.40 10.57 -5.35
C TRP A 5 4.90 10.35 -5.11
N ASP A 6 4.07 10.55 -6.13
CA ASP A 6 2.62 10.40 -6.04
C ASP A 6 2.19 8.97 -5.68
N ASP A 7 2.91 7.95 -6.16
CA ASP A 7 2.60 6.55 -5.84
C ASP A 7 2.84 6.25 -4.35
N VAL A 8 3.90 6.83 -3.77
CA VAL A 8 4.20 6.71 -2.34
C VAL A 8 3.22 7.53 -1.50
N ALA A 9 2.85 8.73 -1.96
CA ALA A 9 1.88 9.58 -1.28
C ALA A 9 0.49 8.93 -1.18
N ALA A 10 0.05 8.24 -2.24
CA ALA A 10 -1.20 7.50 -2.25
C ALA A 10 -1.21 6.38 -1.20
N LEU A 11 -0.15 5.57 -1.14
CA LEU A 11 -0.03 4.52 -0.13
C LEU A 11 0.01 5.08 1.30
N LEU A 12 0.76 6.15 1.53
CA LEU A 12 0.82 6.80 2.85
C LEU A 12 -0.54 7.35 3.27
N SER A 13 -1.31 7.92 2.34
CA SER A 13 -2.67 8.39 2.62
C SER A 13 -3.62 7.26 3.02
N HIS A 14 -3.47 6.06 2.45
CA HIS A 14 -4.28 4.91 2.84
C HIS A 14 -3.91 4.40 4.25
N LEU A 15 -2.61 4.36 4.57
CA LEU A 15 -2.15 3.97 5.91
C LEU A 15 -2.57 4.99 6.98
N ASP A 16 -2.57 6.27 6.64
CA ASP A 16 -3.04 7.35 7.53
C ASP A 16 -4.55 7.24 7.79
N ALA A 17 -5.33 6.97 6.75
CA ALA A 17 -6.77 6.71 6.88
C ALA A 17 -7.05 5.46 7.74
N GLU A 18 -6.29 4.37 7.58
CA GLU A 18 -6.37 3.18 8.43
C GLU A 18 -6.06 3.51 9.90
N ALA A 19 -5.02 4.30 10.15
CA ALA A 19 -4.62 4.72 11.50
C ALA A 19 -5.68 5.60 12.19
N GLU A 20 -6.45 6.35 11.41
CA GLU A 20 -7.54 7.19 11.90
C GLU A 20 -8.91 6.49 11.94
N ASP A 21 -8.96 5.18 11.69
CA ASP A 21 -10.21 4.38 11.62
C ASP A 21 -11.21 4.93 10.59
N ARG A 22 -10.69 5.68 9.60
CA ARG A 22 -11.46 6.11 8.43
C ARG A 22 -11.51 4.90 7.51
N GLY A 23 -12.71 4.50 7.08
CA GLY A 23 -12.89 3.34 6.22
C GLY A 23 -11.97 3.39 4.99
N VAL A 24 -11.11 2.38 4.85
CA VAL A 24 -10.20 2.21 3.72
C VAL A 24 -10.63 1.00 2.92
N ASP A 25 -10.57 1.12 1.60
CA ASP A 25 -10.78 0.00 0.69
C ASP A 25 -9.55 -0.92 0.71
N SER A 26 -9.65 -2.05 1.42
CA SER A 26 -8.56 -3.01 1.56
C SER A 26 -8.05 -3.56 0.22
N ASP A 27 -8.93 -3.74 -0.78
CA ASP A 27 -8.54 -4.24 -2.10
C ASP A 27 -7.66 -3.22 -2.83
N LEU A 28 -8.00 -1.93 -2.70
CA LEU A 28 -7.23 -0.83 -3.25
C LEU A 28 -5.82 -0.76 -2.65
N VAL A 29 -5.70 -0.90 -1.32
CA VAL A 29 -4.39 -0.83 -0.65
C VAL A 29 -3.52 -2.03 -0.99
N GLU A 30 -4.09 -3.22 -1.07
CA GLU A 30 -3.36 -4.42 -1.50
C GLU A 30 -2.83 -4.25 -2.93
N ALA A 31 -3.69 -3.80 -3.85
CA ALA A 31 -3.30 -3.58 -5.24
C ALA A 31 -2.18 -2.55 -5.36
N GLU A 32 -2.26 -1.45 -4.60
CA GLU A 32 -1.26 -0.38 -4.63
C GLU A 32 0.08 -0.83 -4.03
N ALA A 33 0.05 -1.55 -2.90
CA ALA A 33 1.26 -2.11 -2.29
C ALA A 33 1.95 -3.10 -3.25
N ARG A 34 1.19 -3.96 -3.94
CA ARG A 34 1.73 -4.88 -4.96
C ARG A 34 2.32 -4.15 -6.16
N ARG A 35 1.63 -3.12 -6.66
CA ARG A 35 2.12 -2.27 -7.75
C ARG A 35 3.46 -1.61 -7.39
N LEU A 36 3.55 -1.04 -6.19
CA LEU A 36 4.75 -0.41 -5.66
C LEU A 36 5.91 -1.40 -5.45
N MET A 37 5.65 -2.65 -5.08
CA MET A 37 6.69 -3.69 -4.98
C MET A 37 7.34 -4.00 -6.32
N VAL A 38 6.57 -3.96 -7.42
CA VAL A 38 7.09 -4.16 -8.78
C VAL A 38 7.91 -2.94 -9.23
N LEU A 39 7.43 -1.73 -8.92
CA LEU A 39 8.09 -0.48 -9.33
C LEU A 39 9.35 -0.18 -8.51
N TYR A 40 9.34 -0.54 -7.23
CA TYR A 40 10.40 -0.23 -6.26
C TYR A 40 10.80 -1.49 -5.46
N PRO A 41 11.60 -2.40 -6.05
CA PRO A 41 11.99 -3.66 -5.38
C PRO A 41 12.68 -3.46 -4.03
N GLY A 42 13.38 -2.33 -3.85
CA GLY A 42 14.03 -1.97 -2.59
C GLY A 42 13.05 -1.69 -1.43
N MET A 43 11.76 -1.49 -1.73
CA MET A 43 10.71 -1.29 -0.73
C MET A 43 9.92 -2.56 -0.39
N ALA A 44 10.20 -3.69 -1.05
CA ALA A 44 9.44 -4.92 -0.85
C ALA A 44 9.34 -5.34 0.63
N GLY A 45 10.43 -5.22 1.40
CA GLY A 45 10.40 -5.56 2.84
C GLY A 45 9.43 -4.71 3.68
N ILE A 46 9.11 -3.49 3.23
CA ILE A 46 8.15 -2.59 3.88
C ILE A 46 6.73 -2.86 3.36
N LEU A 47 6.59 -3.12 2.07
CA LEU A 47 5.30 -3.23 1.39
C LEU A 47 4.63 -4.60 1.52
N THR A 48 5.39 -5.69 1.58
CA THR A 48 4.86 -7.06 1.78
C THR A 48 3.92 -7.18 2.98
N PRO A 49 4.31 -6.77 4.21
CA PRO A 49 3.42 -6.91 5.37
C PRO A 49 2.16 -6.04 5.29
N ILE A 50 2.18 -4.95 4.51
CA ILE A 50 1.00 -4.12 4.25
C ILE A 50 0.04 -4.88 3.32
N ALA A 51 0.54 -5.38 2.19
CA ALA A 51 -0.26 -6.18 1.26
C ALA A 51 -0.87 -7.42 1.92
N GLU A 52 -0.10 -8.16 2.73
CA GLU A 52 -0.58 -9.34 3.46
C GLU A 52 -1.63 -9.03 4.52
N ARG A 53 -1.60 -7.84 5.12
CA ARG A 53 -2.60 -7.41 6.10
C ARG A 53 -3.94 -7.15 5.41
N HIS A 54 -3.92 -6.36 4.35
CA HIS A 54 -5.14 -6.00 3.62
C HIS A 54 -5.75 -7.20 2.88
N SER A 55 -4.92 -8.12 2.38
CA SER A 55 -5.41 -9.39 1.80
C SER A 55 -6.19 -10.26 2.79
N ARG A 56 -5.84 -10.20 4.08
CA ARG A 56 -6.58 -10.90 5.15
C ARG A 56 -7.83 -10.17 5.62
N GLN A 57 -7.92 -8.86 5.39
CA GLN A 57 -9.09 -8.05 5.74
C GLN A 57 -10.15 -8.04 4.63
N ALA A 58 -9.74 -8.27 3.38
CA ALA A 58 -10.62 -8.37 2.22
C ALA A 58 -11.35 -9.73 2.11
N ALA A 59 -10.85 -10.78 2.78
CA ALA A 59 -11.41 -12.14 2.80
C ALA A 59 -12.38 -12.37 3.96
#